data_AF-A0A1V5BSD4-F1
#
_entry.id   AF-A0A1V5BSD4-F1
#
_cell.length_a   1.000
_cell.length_b   1.000
_cell.length_c   1.000
_cell.angle_alpha   90.00
_cell.angle_beta   90.00
_cell.angle_gamma   90.00
#
_symmetry.space_group_name_H-M   'P 1'
#
loop_
_entity.id
_entity.type
_entity.pdbx_description
1 polymer ?
#
loop_
_entity_poly.entity_id
_entity_poly.type
_entity_poly.pdbx_seq_one_letter_code
_entity_poly.pdbx_strand_id
1 'polypeptide(L)' 'MYRLVVSEYAHSNLDNIVSYIALQLASPIAAANFLDEVEKCYGYLKAIRLCMNGKEI' A
#
# COMPACT_ATOMS: atom_id res chain seq x y z
N MET A 1 -12.42 15.19 8.52
CA MET A 1 -11.17 14.70 7.90
C MET A 1 -11.08 13.20 8.11
N TYR A 2 -11.26 12.41 7.05
CA TYR A 2 -11.23 10.96 7.19
C TYR A 2 -9.76 10.47 7.35
N ARG A 3 -9.53 9.37 8.09
CA ARG A 3 -8.20 8.77 8.36
C ARG A 3 -7.98 7.51 7.52
N LEU A 4 -6.78 7.31 6.95
CA LEU A 4 -6.45 6.06 6.26
C LEU A 4 -6.06 5.08 7.37
N VAL A 5 -6.77 3.96 7.44
CA VAL A 5 -6.52 2.94 8.45
C VAL A 5 -6.17 1.67 7.70
N VAL A 6 -4.98 1.15 7.97
CA VAL A 6 -4.56 -0.16 7.50
C VAL A 6 -4.88 -1.14 8.62
N SER A 7 -5.60 -2.21 8.31
CA SER A 7 -5.93 -3.24 9.30
C SER A 7 -4.70 -4.10 9.60
N GLU A 8 -4.66 -4.72 10.77
CA GLU A 8 -3.62 -5.69 11.11
C GLU A 8 -3.58 -6.85 10.10
N TYR A 9 -4.75 -7.28 9.61
CA TYR A 9 -4.83 -8.26 8.53
C TYR A 9 -4.17 -7.78 7.24
N ALA A 10 -4.33 -6.51 6.87
CA ALA A 10 -3.66 -5.96 5.69
C ALA A 10 -2.13 -5.91 5.87
N HIS A 11 -1.65 -5.58 7.07
CA HIS A 11 -0.21 -5.66 7.38
C HIS A 11 0.31 -7.10 7.25
N SER A 12 -0.35 -8.07 7.88
CA SER A 12 0.07 -9.48 7.80
C SER A 12 0.04 -10.02 6.37
N ASN A 13 -0.95 -9.64 5.56
CA ASN A 13 -0.99 -10.01 4.15
C ASN A 13 0.20 -9.43 3.36
N LEU A 14 0.55 -8.16 3.60
CA LEU A 14 1.71 -7.54 2.96
C LEU A 14 3.01 -8.25 3.35
N ASP A 15 3.19 -8.56 4.64
CA ASP A 15 4.37 -9.29 5.12
C ASP A 15 4.49 -10.68 4.47
N ASN A 16 3.37 -11.40 4.37
CA ASN A 16 3.34 -12.73 3.73
C ASN A 16 3.68 -12.66 2.23
N ILE A 17 3.14 -11.69 1.50
CA ILE A 17 3.44 -11.50 0.07
C ILE A 17 4.90 -11.13 -0.13
N VAL A 18 5.43 -10.19 0.64
CA VAL A 18 6.83 -9.77 0.57
C VAL A 18 7.76 -10.94 0.90
N SER A 19 7.46 -11.67 1.97
CA SER A 19 8.24 -12.86 2.35
C SER A 19 8.21 -13.94 1.26
N TYR A 20 7.05 -14.16 0.62
CA TYR A 20 6.93 -15.12 -0.47
C TYR A 20 7.82 -14.71 -1.67
N ILE A 21 7.73 -13.46 -2.11
CA ILE A 21 8.49 -12.97 -3.26
C ILE A 21 10.00 -12.94 -2.96
N ALA A 22 10.39 -12.40 -1.80
CA ALA A 22 11.80 -12.23 -1.45
C ALA A 22 12.49 -13.57 -1.15
N LEU A 23 11.82 -14.49 -0.44
CA LEU A 23 12.44 -15.72 0.06
C LEU A 23 12.10 -16.94 -0.80
N GLN A 24 10.83 -17.17 -1.12
CA GLN A 24 10.43 -18.41 -1.82
C GLN A 24 10.66 -18.31 -3.32
N LEU A 25 10.41 -17.13 -3.91
CA LEU A 25 10.75 -16.84 -5.30
C LEU A 25 12.18 -16.31 -5.48
N ALA A 26 12.92 -16.13 -4.38
CA ALA A 26 14.29 -15.62 -4.35
C ALA A 26 14.48 -14.30 -5.13
N SER A 27 13.46 -13.44 -5.13
CA SER A 27 13.45 -12.20 -5.93
C SER A 27 13.26 -10.96 -5.05
N PRO A 28 14.29 -10.57 -4.27
CA PRO A 28 14.21 -9.41 -3.38
C PRO A 28 13.99 -8.09 -4.14
N ILE A 29 14.50 -7.97 -5.37
CA ILE A 29 14.25 -6.78 -6.22
C ILE A 29 12.77 -6.70 -6.60
N ALA A 30 12.12 -7.82 -6.94
CA ALA A 30 10.69 -7.81 -7.23
C ALA A 30 9.85 -7.50 -5.98
N ALA A 31 10.27 -7.95 -4.80
CA ALA A 31 9.61 -7.62 -3.54
C ALA A 31 9.71 -6.12 -3.22
N ALA A 32 10.86 -5.50 -3.47
CA ALA A 32 11.04 -4.05 -3.32
C ALA A 32 10.16 -3.28 -4.31
N ASN A 33 10.18 -3.63 -5.59
CA ASN A 33 9.34 -2.99 -6.61
C ASN A 33 7.84 -3.12 -6.27
N PHE A 34 7.41 -4.26 -5.74
CA PHE A 34 6.04 -4.46 -5.27
C PHE A 34 5.68 -3.49 -4.14
N LEU A 35 6.56 -3.34 -3.14
CA LEU A 35 6.34 -2.41 -2.03
C LEU A 35 6.27 -0.94 -2.50
N ASP A 36 7.13 -0.55 -3.44
CA ASP A 36 7.11 0.80 -4.02
C ASP A 36 5.75 1.11 -4.68
N GLU A 37 5.15 0.16 -5.41
CA GLU A 37 3.83 0.34 -6.02
C GLU A 37 2.70 0.37 -4.98
N VAL A 38 2.80 -0.41 -3.90
CA VAL A 38 1.83 -0.36 -2.78
C VAL A 38 1.89 1.00 -2.09
N GLU A 39 3.09 1.56 -1.87
CA GLU A 39 3.26 2.89 -1.29
C GLU A 39 2.61 3.98 -2.17
N LYS A 40 2.81 3.91 -3.49
CA LYS A 40 2.15 4.82 -4.44
C LYS A 40 0.63 4.75 -4.33
N CYS A 41 0.06 3.54 -4.23
CA CYS A 41 -1.37 3.35 -4.03
C CYS A 41 -1.89 4.04 -2.76
N TYR A 42 -1.17 3.94 -1.64
CA TYR A 42 -1.52 4.68 -0.42
C TYR A 42 -1.40 6.18 -0.59
N GLY A 43 -0.39 6.64 -1.34
CA GLY A 43 -0.25 8.03 -1.77
C GLY A 43 -1.49 8.53 -2.52
N TYR A 44 -1.97 7.77 -3.50
CA TYR A 44 -3.17 8.11 -4.27
C TYR A 44 -4.44 8.13 -3.42
N LEU A 45 -4.64 7.16 -2.52
CA LEU A 45 -5.78 7.15 -1.61
C LEU A 45 -5.78 8.36 -0.68
N LYS A 46 -4.60 8.77 -0.22
CA LYS A 46 -4.43 9.98 0.59
C LYS A 46 -4.72 11.24 -0.23
N ALA A 47 -4.30 11.29 -1.49
CA ALA A 47 -4.51 12.42 -2.40
C ALA A 47 -5.95 12.56 -2.90
N ILE A 48 -6.62 11.47 -3.31
CA ILE A 48 -8.04 11.48 -3.70
C ILE A 48 -8.90 12.04 -2.57
N ARG A 49 -8.58 11.67 -1.33
CA ARG A 49 -9.22 12.24 -0.15
C ARG A 49 -8.99 13.74 -0.01
N LEU A 50 -7.84 14.28 -0.41
CA LEU A 50 -7.60 15.73 -0.42
C LEU A 50 -8.43 16.43 -1.50
N CYS A 51 -8.57 15.83 -2.69
CA CYS A 51 -9.35 16.42 -3.79
C CYS A 51 -10.85 16.47 -3.52
N MET A 52 -11.40 15.53 -2.73
CA MET A 52 -12.83 15.53 -2.35
C MET A 52 -13.20 16.63 -1.34
N ASN A 53 -12.23 17.26 -0.65
CA ASN A 53 -12.51 18.42 0.20
C ASN A 53 -12.62 19.74 -0.59
N GLY A 54 -12.25 19.75 -1.87
CA GLY A 54 -12.37 20.93 -2.76
C GLY A 54 -13.62 20.90 -3.66
N LYS A 55 -14.46 19.88 -3.52
CA LYS A 55 -15.78 19.81 -4.16
C LYS A 55 -16.83 19.81 -3.06
N GLU A 56 -17.19 21.01 -2.59
CA GLU A 56 -18.46 21.19 -1.91
C GLU A 56 -19.58 20.67 -2.81
N ILE A 57 -20.42 19.82 -2.24
CA ILE A 57 -21.71 19.40 -2.81
C ILE A 57 -22.75 20.40 -2.33
#